data_AF-A0A6G4RFN1-F1
#
_entry.id   AF-A0A6G4RFN1-F1
#
_cell.length_a   1.000
_cell.length_b   1.000
_cell.length_c   1.000
_cell.angle_alpha   90.00
_cell.angle_beta   90.00
_cell.angle_gamma   90.00
#
_symmetry.space_group_name_H-M   'P 1'
#
loop_
_entity.id
_entity.type
_entity.pdbx_description
1 polymer ?
#
loop_
_entity_poly.entity_id
_entity_poly.type
_entity_poly.pdbx_seq_one_letter_code
_entity_poly.pdbx_strand_id
1 'polypeptide(L)'
;MSVRTTRQSEPELTFSSKELFDLAVAWIVLSVAFALLLAPIHRVAGVTIGDFVTMVGLSFVTVGVAFLLHELAHKVVAIEYGQLAEFRADYQMLFLAIMSALIGFLFAAPGAVYHRGRITKRENAMIALAGPLTNHLLAVLFLPLMLFGGYLGVIGHMGVLINLFLAAFNMIPFGPLDGKTVLTWNKAVFSAVFVVSAVVLVGFILTFGFW
;
A
#
# COMPACT_ATOMS: atom_id res chain seq x y z
N MET A 1 26.38 -20.17 41.17
CA MET A 1 25.29 -19.25 40.78
C MET A 1 25.23 -19.23 39.25
N SER A 2 24.22 -19.84 38.65
CA SER A 2 24.01 -19.84 37.20
C SER A 2 23.23 -18.59 36.83
N VAL A 3 23.87 -17.66 36.10
CA VAL A 3 23.21 -16.50 35.52
C VAL A 3 22.34 -17.02 34.38
N ARG A 4 21.02 -17.14 34.62
CA ARG A 4 20.04 -17.27 33.55
C ARG A 4 20.06 -15.94 32.77
N THR A 5 20.86 -15.88 31.72
CA THR A 5 20.65 -14.95 30.63
C THR A 5 19.30 -15.29 30.01
N THR A 6 18.24 -14.62 30.46
CA THR A 6 17.03 -14.45 29.65
C THR A 6 17.47 -13.77 28.36
N ARG A 7 17.78 -14.54 27.32
CA ARG A 7 17.72 -14.03 25.95
C ARG A 7 16.31 -13.48 25.81
N GLN A 8 16.17 -12.16 25.73
CA GLN A 8 14.96 -11.59 25.13
C GLN A 8 14.88 -12.26 23.76
N SER A 9 13.87 -13.10 23.57
CA SER A 9 13.56 -13.69 22.27
C SER A 9 13.53 -12.54 21.27
N GLU A 10 14.38 -12.61 20.25
CA GLU A 10 14.36 -11.64 19.16
C GLU A 10 12.91 -11.58 18.62
N PRO A 11 12.38 -10.39 18.30
CA PRO A 11 11.03 -10.28 17.77
C PRO A 11 10.93 -11.08 16.46
N GLU A 12 10.28 -12.25 16.49
CA GLU A 12 10.13 -13.07 15.29
C GLU A 12 8.97 -12.55 14.43
N LEU A 13 9.23 -12.38 13.13
CA LEU A 13 8.18 -12.10 12.14
C LEU A 13 7.27 -13.33 12.00
N THR A 14 6.10 -13.27 12.64
CA THR A 14 5.10 -14.35 12.63
C THR A 14 3.82 -13.88 11.97
N PHE A 15 3.13 -14.78 11.27
CA PHE A 15 1.84 -14.49 10.64
C PHE A 15 0.77 -15.44 11.15
N SER A 16 -0.38 -14.89 11.56
CA SER A 16 -1.52 -15.72 11.94
C SER A 16 -2.25 -16.23 10.69
N SER A 17 -2.93 -17.38 10.79
CA SER A 17 -3.75 -17.86 9.68
C SER A 17 -4.85 -16.87 9.29
N LYS A 18 -5.36 -16.11 10.28
CA LYS A 18 -6.35 -15.06 10.04
C LYS A 18 -5.74 -13.89 9.27
N GLU A 19 -4.54 -13.47 9.64
CA GLU A 19 -3.84 -12.37 8.97
C GLU A 19 -3.52 -12.71 7.52
N LEU A 20 -3.01 -13.91 7.25
CA LEU A 20 -2.75 -14.37 5.88
C LEU A 20 -4.04 -14.40 5.04
N PHE A 21 -5.14 -14.83 5.64
CA PHE A 21 -6.45 -14.79 5.00
C PHE A 21 -6.92 -13.36 4.73
N ASP A 22 -6.85 -12.48 5.72
CA ASP A 22 -7.25 -11.08 5.60
C ASP A 22 -6.39 -10.35 4.54
N LEU A 23 -5.08 -10.61 4.48
CA LEU A 23 -4.17 -10.09 3.44
C LEU A 23 -4.57 -10.62 2.05
N ALA A 24 -4.83 -11.92 1.91
CA ALA A 24 -5.23 -12.51 0.65
C ALA A 24 -6.58 -11.94 0.14
N VAL A 25 -7.55 -11.77 1.04
CA VAL A 25 -8.84 -11.16 0.72
C VAL A 25 -8.64 -9.71 0.26
N ALA A 26 -7.89 -8.90 1.03
CA ALA A 26 -7.63 -7.52 0.66
C ALA A 26 -6.91 -7.41 -0.69
N TRP A 27 -5.92 -8.26 -0.95
CA TRP A 27 -5.19 -8.32 -2.21
C TRP A 27 -6.13 -8.61 -3.39
N ILE A 28 -6.95 -9.66 -3.30
CA ILE A 28 -7.90 -10.03 -4.36
C ILE A 28 -8.92 -8.92 -4.58
N VAL A 29 -9.54 -8.42 -3.50
CA VAL A 29 -10.60 -7.42 -3.59
C VAL A 29 -10.09 -6.10 -4.18
N LEU A 30 -8.92 -5.63 -3.76
CA LEU A 30 -8.32 -4.42 -4.34
C LEU A 30 -7.99 -4.61 -5.83
N SER A 31 -7.48 -5.79 -6.22
CA SER A 31 -7.18 -6.09 -7.63
C SER A 31 -8.43 -6.02 -8.50
N VAL A 32 -9.55 -6.55 -8.01
CA VAL A 32 -10.84 -6.48 -8.70
C VAL A 32 -11.39 -5.05 -8.71
N ALA A 33 -11.30 -4.33 -7.59
CA ALA A 33 -11.78 -2.95 -7.50
C ALA A 33 -11.04 -2.02 -8.48
N PHE A 34 -9.72 -2.14 -8.57
CA PHE A 34 -8.95 -1.39 -9.56
C PHE A 34 -9.27 -1.80 -11.00
N ALA A 35 -9.49 -3.10 -11.26
CA ALA A 35 -9.91 -3.54 -12.59
C ALA A 35 -11.28 -2.96 -13.00
N LEU A 36 -12.23 -2.87 -12.07
CA LEU A 36 -13.53 -2.22 -12.30
C LEU A 36 -13.40 -0.71 -12.56
N LEU A 37 -12.36 -0.08 -12.03
CA LEU A 37 -12.09 1.34 -12.27
C LEU A 37 -11.42 1.56 -13.63
N LEU A 38 -10.38 0.78 -13.94
CA LEU A 38 -9.49 0.97 -15.09
C LEU A 38 -9.97 0.29 -16.37
N ALA A 39 -10.66 -0.84 -16.26
CA ALA A 39 -11.33 -1.54 -17.36
C ALA A 39 -12.82 -1.72 -17.04
N PRO A 40 -13.61 -0.63 -17.01
CA PRO A 40 -14.98 -0.62 -16.50
C PRO A 40 -15.96 -1.30 -17.47
N ILE A 41 -15.96 -2.63 -17.49
CA ILE A 41 -16.81 -3.50 -18.33
C ILE A 41 -18.31 -3.20 -18.21
N HIS A 42 -18.72 -2.64 -17.08
CA HIS A 42 -20.11 -2.34 -16.74
C HIS A 42 -20.54 -0.90 -17.06
N ARG A 43 -19.60 0.01 -17.39
CA ARG A 43 -19.91 1.43 -17.68
C ARG A 43 -19.51 1.90 -19.07
N VAL A 44 -18.49 1.28 -19.67
CA VAL A 44 -17.94 1.71 -20.95
C VAL A 44 -18.20 0.65 -22.02
N ALA A 45 -19.00 1.04 -23.02
CA ALA A 45 -19.25 0.19 -24.17
C ALA A 45 -17.94 -0.10 -24.92
N GLY A 46 -17.70 -1.37 -25.26
CA GLY A 46 -16.50 -1.80 -25.99
C GLY A 46 -15.40 -2.42 -25.14
N VAL A 47 -15.47 -2.32 -23.79
CA VAL A 47 -14.59 -3.09 -22.90
C VAL A 47 -15.03 -4.55 -22.90
N THR A 48 -14.14 -5.46 -23.26
CA THR A 48 -14.43 -6.90 -23.31
C THR A 48 -14.16 -7.58 -21.98
N ILE A 49 -14.66 -8.82 -21.82
CA ILE A 49 -14.31 -9.69 -20.69
C ILE A 49 -12.79 -9.95 -20.68
N GLY A 50 -12.16 -10.07 -21.85
CA GLY A 50 -10.71 -10.26 -21.95
C GLY A 50 -9.91 -9.07 -21.40
N ASP A 51 -10.35 -7.84 -21.68
CA ASP A 51 -9.72 -6.62 -21.16
C ASP A 51 -9.84 -6.55 -19.64
N PHE A 52 -11.03 -6.86 -19.12
CA PHE A 52 -11.27 -6.89 -17.68
C PHE A 52 -10.40 -7.92 -16.97
N VAL A 53 -10.36 -9.17 -17.47
CA VAL A 53 -9.53 -10.24 -16.88
C VAL A 53 -8.05 -9.89 -16.95
N THR A 54 -7.60 -9.30 -18.05
CA THR A 54 -6.22 -8.80 -18.19
C THR A 54 -5.93 -7.73 -17.15
N MET A 55 -6.84 -6.79 -16.96
CA MET A 55 -6.69 -5.71 -15.97
C MET A 55 -6.71 -6.22 -14.53
N VAL A 56 -7.49 -7.27 -14.21
CA VAL A 56 -7.42 -7.95 -12.91
C VAL A 56 -6.02 -8.53 -12.69
N GLY A 57 -5.46 -9.20 -13.71
CA GLY A 57 -4.09 -9.74 -13.64
C GLY A 57 -3.03 -8.66 -13.45
N LEU A 58 -3.11 -7.56 -14.21
CA LEU A 58 -2.21 -6.42 -14.08
C LEU A 58 -2.33 -5.75 -12.70
N SER A 59 -3.55 -5.56 -12.20
CA SER A 59 -3.81 -4.98 -10.87
C SER A 59 -3.30 -5.90 -9.76
N PHE A 60 -3.42 -7.21 -9.93
CA PHE A 60 -2.94 -8.19 -8.96
C PHE A 60 -1.43 -8.10 -8.74
N VAL A 61 -0.64 -7.93 -9.81
CA VAL A 61 0.83 -7.83 -9.73
C VAL A 61 1.35 -6.42 -9.46
N THR A 62 0.50 -5.39 -9.60
CA THR A 62 0.88 -3.99 -9.34
C THR A 62 0.26 -3.47 -8.05
N VAL A 63 -1.04 -3.17 -8.04
CA VAL A 63 -1.79 -2.69 -6.86
C VAL A 63 -1.62 -3.63 -5.69
N GLY A 64 -1.83 -4.92 -5.91
CA GLY A 64 -1.79 -5.91 -4.86
C GLY A 64 -0.43 -6.04 -4.20
N VAL A 65 0.64 -6.04 -5.01
CA VAL A 65 2.03 -6.06 -4.51
C VAL A 65 2.37 -4.76 -3.77
N ALA A 66 1.99 -3.61 -4.31
CA ALA A 66 2.22 -2.30 -3.69
C ALA A 66 1.56 -2.23 -2.30
N PHE A 67 0.27 -2.56 -2.22
CA PHE A 67 -0.47 -2.64 -0.96
C PHE A 67 0.14 -3.64 0.03
N LEU A 68 0.43 -4.87 -0.42
CA LEU A 68 0.95 -5.91 0.46
C LEU A 68 2.26 -5.48 1.11
N LEU A 69 3.23 -5.03 0.30
CA LEU A 69 4.55 -4.66 0.80
C LEU A 69 4.48 -3.39 1.66
N HIS A 70 3.55 -2.48 1.39
CA HIS A 70 3.27 -1.33 2.24
C HIS A 70 2.84 -1.75 3.66
N GLU A 71 1.83 -2.62 3.78
CA GLU A 71 1.34 -3.10 5.07
C GLU A 71 2.38 -3.98 5.79
N LEU A 72 3.10 -4.83 5.04
CA LEU A 72 4.18 -5.62 5.60
C LEU A 72 5.31 -4.74 6.14
N ALA A 73 5.62 -3.60 5.51
CA ALA A 73 6.61 -2.68 6.02
C ALA A 73 6.21 -2.08 7.37
N HIS A 74 4.94 -1.67 7.54
CA HIS A 74 4.42 -1.24 8.84
C HIS A 74 4.61 -2.32 9.91
N LYS A 75 4.25 -3.56 9.57
CA LYS A 75 4.37 -4.70 10.48
C LYS A 75 5.82 -4.98 10.86
N VAL A 76 6.72 -5.07 9.88
CA VAL A 76 8.14 -5.34 10.10
C VAL A 76 8.73 -4.29 11.04
N VAL A 77 8.53 -3.00 10.74
CA VAL A 77 9.06 -1.92 11.59
C VAL A 77 8.43 -1.92 12.99
N ALA A 78 7.15 -2.28 13.12
CA ALA A 78 6.52 -2.43 14.43
C ALA A 78 7.14 -3.56 15.27
N ILE A 79 7.44 -4.70 14.63
CA ILE A 79 8.07 -5.87 15.27
C ILE A 79 9.52 -5.54 15.68
N GLU A 80 10.26 -4.81 14.84
CA GLU A 80 11.60 -4.32 15.19
C GLU A 80 11.60 -3.41 16.43
N TYR A 81 10.51 -2.67 16.68
CA TYR A 81 10.29 -1.92 17.92
C TYR A 81 9.68 -2.75 19.06
N GLY A 82 9.74 -4.08 18.96
CA GLY A 82 9.26 -5.01 19.98
C GLY A 82 7.74 -5.04 20.15
N GLN A 83 6.98 -4.60 19.14
CA GLN A 83 5.52 -4.68 19.17
C GLN A 83 5.02 -6.02 18.62
N LEU A 84 3.88 -6.47 19.14
CA LEU A 84 3.09 -7.49 18.47
C LEU A 84 2.22 -6.79 17.43
N ALA A 85 2.38 -7.13 16.15
CA ALA A 85 1.69 -6.49 15.03
C ALA A 85 0.98 -7.52 14.15
N GLU A 86 -0.27 -7.24 13.77
CA GLU A 86 -1.11 -8.11 12.93
C GLU A 86 -1.93 -7.26 11.97
N PHE A 87 -1.85 -7.54 10.67
CA PHE A 87 -2.76 -6.94 9.69
C PHE A 87 -4.18 -7.51 9.86
N ARG A 88 -5.18 -6.61 9.82
CA ARG A 88 -6.60 -6.99 9.80
C ARG A 88 -7.32 -6.23 8.70
N ALA A 89 -8.00 -6.97 7.85
CA ALA A 89 -8.81 -6.41 6.78
C ALA A 89 -10.08 -5.75 7.35
N ASP A 90 -10.43 -4.60 6.79
CA ASP A 90 -11.73 -3.97 7.02
C ASP A 90 -12.68 -4.38 5.89
N TYR A 91 -13.50 -5.40 6.15
CA TYR A 91 -14.43 -5.94 5.17
C TYR A 91 -15.50 -4.93 4.72
N GLN A 92 -15.86 -3.95 5.56
CA GLN A 92 -16.82 -2.91 5.18
C GLN A 92 -16.17 -1.97 4.18
N MET A 93 -14.93 -1.56 4.44
CA MET A 93 -14.17 -0.70 3.53
C MET A 93 -13.77 -1.42 2.24
N LEU A 94 -13.47 -2.72 2.28
CA LEU A 94 -13.25 -3.54 1.10
C LEU A 94 -14.52 -3.67 0.24
N PHE A 95 -15.69 -3.83 0.88
CA PHE A 95 -16.96 -3.78 0.18
C PHE A 95 -17.21 -2.41 -0.45
N LEU A 96 -16.97 -1.32 0.29
CA LEU A 96 -17.08 0.05 -0.23
C LEU A 96 -16.10 0.32 -1.37
N ALA A 97 -14.90 -0.29 -1.37
CA ALA A 97 -13.95 -0.18 -2.46
C ALA A 97 -14.52 -0.75 -3.76
N ILE A 98 -15.17 -1.91 -3.71
CA ILE A 98 -15.86 -2.49 -4.86
C ILE A 98 -17.04 -1.62 -5.30
N MET A 99 -17.90 -1.21 -4.36
CA MET A 99 -19.09 -0.41 -4.70
C MET A 99 -18.72 0.97 -5.26
N SER A 100 -17.68 1.61 -4.72
CA SER A 100 -17.18 2.88 -5.27
C SER A 100 -16.57 2.68 -6.65
N ALA A 101 -15.78 1.62 -6.86
CA ALA A 101 -15.19 1.32 -8.17
C ALA A 101 -16.27 1.12 -9.24
N LEU A 102 -17.40 0.52 -8.87
CA LEU A 102 -18.55 0.35 -9.75
C LEU A 102 -19.13 1.69 -10.23
N ILE A 103 -19.11 2.75 -9.43
CA ILE A 103 -19.59 4.09 -9.83
C ILE A 103 -18.48 4.97 -10.43
N GLY A 104 -17.25 4.48 -10.51
CA GLY A 104 -16.13 5.15 -11.18
C GLY A 104 -15.22 5.99 -10.30
N PHE A 105 -15.23 5.74 -9.00
CA PHE A 105 -14.29 6.31 -8.04
C PHE A 105 -13.68 5.20 -7.19
N LEU A 106 -12.56 5.40 -6.52
CA LEU A 106 -12.05 4.40 -5.60
C LEU A 106 -11.81 5.01 -4.23
N PHE A 107 -12.55 4.50 -3.24
CA PHE A 107 -12.32 4.80 -1.85
C PHE A 107 -12.10 3.50 -1.10
N ALA A 108 -10.86 3.26 -0.67
CA ALA A 108 -10.48 2.04 0.02
C ALA A 108 -9.58 2.36 1.21
N ALA A 109 -9.95 1.84 2.37
CA ALA A 109 -9.05 1.63 3.49
C ALA A 109 -9.05 0.11 3.75
N PRO A 110 -8.21 -0.66 3.05
CA PRO A 110 -8.32 -2.13 2.98
C PRO A 110 -8.19 -2.83 4.33
N GLY A 111 -7.52 -2.18 5.28
CA GLY A 111 -7.31 -2.64 6.63
C GLY A 111 -6.30 -1.75 7.33
N ALA A 112 -5.79 -2.23 8.45
CA ALA A 112 -4.67 -1.62 9.12
C ALA A 112 -3.84 -2.69 9.85
N VAL A 113 -2.55 -2.42 10.00
CA VAL A 113 -1.70 -3.17 10.93
C VAL A 113 -1.95 -2.69 12.35
N TYR A 114 -2.58 -3.55 13.15
CA TYR A 114 -2.79 -3.28 14.57
C TYR A 114 -1.55 -3.72 15.34
N HIS A 115 -0.91 -2.79 16.04
CA HIS A 115 0.22 -3.09 16.91
C HIS A 115 -0.11 -2.85 18.39
N ARG A 116 0.40 -3.71 19.27
CA ARG A 116 0.22 -3.63 20.73
C ARG A 116 1.56 -3.66 21.44
N GLY A 117 1.72 -2.70 22.35
CA GLY A 117 2.91 -2.53 23.18
C GLY A 117 3.11 -1.07 23.55
N ARG A 118 4.21 -0.78 24.25
CA ARG A 118 4.60 0.60 24.57
C ARG A 118 5.42 1.13 23.41
N ILE A 119 5.00 2.25 22.82
CA ILE A 119 5.74 2.96 21.79
C ILE A 119 5.84 4.44 22.11
N THR A 120 6.95 5.03 21.73
CA THR A 120 7.15 6.47 21.69
C THR A 120 6.48 7.08 20.47
N LYS A 121 6.22 8.39 20.50
CA LYS A 121 5.71 9.12 19.32
C LYS A 121 6.62 8.98 18.10
N ARG A 122 7.94 8.87 18.33
CA ARG A 122 8.92 8.71 17.27
C ARG A 122 8.81 7.33 16.63
N GLU A 123 8.76 6.26 17.41
CA GLU A 123 8.61 4.90 16.89
C GLU A 123 7.31 4.74 16.11
N ASN A 124 6.20 5.28 16.63
CA ASN A 124 4.93 5.28 15.90
C ASN A 124 5.03 5.99 14.54
N ALA A 125 5.76 7.12 14.49
CA ALA A 125 6.00 7.82 13.23
C ALA A 125 6.93 7.06 12.29
N MET A 126 7.91 6.30 12.80
CA MET A 126 8.77 5.44 11.97
C MET A 126 7.98 4.26 11.39
N ILE A 127 7.07 3.67 12.17
CA ILE A 127 6.12 2.65 11.68
C ILE A 127 5.27 3.25 10.55
N ALA A 128 4.66 4.42 10.77
CA ALA A 128 3.85 5.10 9.76
C ALA A 128 4.65 5.48 8.49
N LEU A 129 5.93 5.84 8.61
CA LEU A 129 6.77 6.13 7.44
C LEU A 129 7.17 4.89 6.64
N ALA A 130 7.17 3.70 7.26
CA ALA A 130 7.63 2.47 6.63
C ALA A 130 6.85 2.14 5.35
N GLY A 131 5.52 2.30 5.37
CA GLY A 131 4.66 2.07 4.22
C GLY A 131 4.96 3.03 3.05
N PRO A 132 4.85 4.36 3.21
CA PRO A 132 5.11 5.33 2.14
C PRO A 132 6.54 5.25 1.58
N LEU A 133 7.55 4.97 2.40
CA LEU A 133 8.93 4.78 1.93
C LEU A 133 9.10 3.49 1.14
N THR A 134 8.44 2.40 1.55
CA THR A 134 8.44 1.14 0.78
C THR A 134 7.81 1.33 -0.60
N ASN A 135 6.73 2.12 -0.69
CA ASN A 135 6.13 2.45 -1.97
C ASN A 135 7.07 3.27 -2.86
N HIS A 136 7.82 4.25 -2.31
CA HIS A 136 8.85 4.94 -3.12
C HIS A 136 9.91 3.98 -3.65
N LEU A 137 10.38 3.06 -2.80
CA LEU A 137 11.34 2.04 -3.22
C LEU A 137 10.76 1.18 -4.34
N LEU A 138 9.52 0.72 -4.21
CA LEU A 138 8.85 -0.06 -5.23
C LEU A 138 8.68 0.74 -6.53
N ALA A 139 8.30 2.02 -6.47
CA ALA A 139 8.25 2.86 -7.66
C ALA A 139 9.59 2.87 -8.40
N VAL A 140 10.72 2.98 -7.68
CA VAL A 140 12.06 2.87 -8.30
C VAL A 140 12.30 1.48 -8.89
N LEU A 141 11.84 0.40 -8.25
CA LEU A 141 12.01 -0.97 -8.75
C LEU A 141 11.15 -1.29 -9.97
N PHE A 142 9.97 -0.68 -10.11
CA PHE A 142 9.11 -0.83 -11.29
C PHE A 142 9.57 0.05 -12.47
N LEU A 143 10.32 1.14 -12.22
CA LEU A 143 10.73 2.10 -13.25
C LEU A 143 11.49 1.47 -14.44
N PRO A 144 12.48 0.57 -14.26
CA PRO A 144 13.17 -0.07 -15.38
C PRO A 144 12.27 -0.91 -16.27
N LEU A 145 11.14 -1.42 -15.74
CA LEU A 145 10.21 -2.23 -16.51
C LEU A 145 9.52 -1.42 -17.63
N MET A 146 9.46 -0.10 -17.50
CA MET A 146 8.91 0.79 -18.52
C MET A 146 9.75 0.83 -19.81
N LEU A 147 11.00 0.36 -19.77
CA LEU A 147 11.87 0.28 -20.94
C LEU A 147 11.49 -0.89 -21.88
N PHE A 148 10.64 -1.82 -21.42
CA PHE A 148 10.16 -2.95 -22.19
C PHE A 148 8.78 -2.64 -22.82
N GLY A 149 8.48 -3.28 -23.95
CA GLY A 149 7.16 -3.21 -24.58
C GLY A 149 6.13 -4.20 -24.00
N GLY A 150 4.89 -4.12 -24.47
CA GLY A 150 3.82 -5.05 -24.11
C GLY A 150 3.46 -5.01 -22.62
N TYR A 151 3.08 -6.16 -22.06
CA TYR A 151 2.62 -6.23 -20.66
C TYR A 151 3.69 -5.83 -19.64
N LEU A 152 4.98 -6.05 -19.91
CA LEU A 152 6.05 -5.65 -18.98
C LEU A 152 6.15 -4.12 -18.86
N GLY A 153 6.05 -3.40 -19.98
CA GLY A 153 5.99 -1.94 -19.98
C GLY A 153 4.78 -1.41 -19.23
N VAL A 154 3.61 -2.04 -19.43
CA VAL A 154 2.37 -1.69 -18.72
C VAL A 154 2.49 -1.94 -17.22
N ILE A 155 3.06 -3.09 -16.80
CA ILE A 155 3.33 -3.39 -15.39
C ILE A 155 4.30 -2.37 -14.79
N GLY A 156 5.34 -1.97 -15.53
CA GLY A 156 6.26 -0.92 -15.11
C GLY A 156 5.55 0.41 -14.88
N HIS A 157 4.80 0.88 -15.88
CA HIS A 157 4.08 2.16 -15.80
C HIS A 157 3.05 2.17 -14.68
N MET A 158 2.17 1.17 -14.63
CA MET A 158 1.16 1.02 -13.57
C MET A 158 1.82 0.87 -12.20
N GLY A 159 2.87 0.05 -12.10
CA GLY A 159 3.60 -0.17 -10.87
C GLY A 159 4.21 1.11 -10.30
N VAL A 160 4.85 1.94 -11.13
CA VAL A 160 5.36 3.25 -10.71
C VAL A 160 4.22 4.16 -10.27
N LEU A 161 3.20 4.32 -11.10
CA LEU A 161 2.09 5.23 -10.85
C LEU A 161 1.34 4.89 -9.55
N ILE A 162 0.99 3.62 -9.36
CA ILE A 162 0.24 3.15 -8.18
C ILE A 162 1.08 3.33 -6.92
N ASN A 163 2.37 2.99 -6.94
CA ASN A 163 3.23 3.15 -5.77
C ASN A 163 3.40 4.63 -5.38
N LEU A 164 3.66 5.51 -6.36
CA LEU A 164 3.73 6.95 -6.10
C LEU A 164 2.40 7.51 -5.58
N PHE A 165 1.28 7.05 -6.15
CA PHE A 165 -0.06 7.43 -5.70
C PHE A 165 -0.30 7.00 -4.26
N LEU A 166 -0.05 5.73 -3.91
CA LEU A 166 -0.24 5.22 -2.54
C LEU A 166 0.70 5.92 -1.54
N ALA A 167 1.94 6.24 -1.94
CA ALA A 167 2.87 6.98 -1.10
C ALA A 167 2.41 8.43 -0.84
N ALA A 168 1.86 9.11 -1.85
CA ALA A 168 1.31 10.45 -1.69
C ALA A 168 0.00 10.46 -0.90
N PHE A 169 -0.90 9.52 -1.22
CA PHE A 169 -2.22 9.40 -0.57
C PHE A 169 -2.10 9.09 0.92
N ASN A 170 -1.26 8.12 1.31
CA ASN A 170 -1.07 7.81 2.72
C ASN A 170 -0.37 8.93 3.51
N MET A 171 0.33 9.84 2.84
CA MET A 171 0.90 11.03 3.49
C MET A 171 -0.10 12.19 3.66
N ILE A 172 -1.36 12.06 3.22
CA ILE A 172 -2.39 13.06 3.52
C ILE A 172 -2.68 13.02 5.03
N PRO A 173 -2.67 14.18 5.75
CA PRO A 173 -2.78 14.20 7.21
C PRO A 173 -4.24 14.09 7.69
N PHE A 174 -4.95 13.05 7.26
CA PHE A 174 -6.39 12.86 7.53
C PHE A 174 -6.71 11.43 7.96
N GLY A 175 -7.73 11.28 8.81
CA GLY A 175 -8.29 9.96 9.14
C GLY A 175 -7.25 8.99 9.74
N PRO A 176 -7.19 7.73 9.25
CA PRO A 176 -6.23 6.71 9.67
C PRO A 176 -4.91 6.73 8.87
N LEU A 177 -4.71 7.68 7.96
CA LEU A 177 -3.55 7.70 7.07
C LEU A 177 -2.26 8.02 7.81
N ASP A 178 -1.14 7.46 7.32
CA ASP A 178 0.19 7.56 7.93
C ASP A 178 0.66 8.99 8.18
N GLY A 179 0.40 9.87 7.22
CA GLY A 179 0.82 11.27 7.25
C GLY A 179 0.33 12.00 8.49
N LYS A 180 -0.85 11.63 9.02
CA LYS A 180 -1.37 12.20 10.26
C LYS A 180 -0.45 11.86 11.44
N THR A 181 -0.03 10.61 11.55
CA THR A 181 0.89 10.15 12.60
C THR A 181 2.24 10.87 12.49
N VAL A 182 2.81 10.95 11.28
CA VAL A 182 4.09 11.63 11.05
C VAL A 182 3.99 13.12 11.38
N LEU A 183 2.91 13.80 11.00
CA LEU A 183 2.67 15.21 11.29
C LEU A 183 2.62 15.50 12.78
N THR A 184 1.99 14.62 13.57
CA THR A 184 1.91 14.78 15.04
C THR A 184 3.25 14.65 15.73
N TRP A 185 4.20 13.92 15.13
CA TRP A 185 5.54 13.76 15.65
C TRP A 185 6.48 14.87 15.18
N ASN A 186 6.56 15.12 13.87
CA ASN A 186 7.47 16.11 13.29
C ASN A 186 6.92 16.70 11.98
N LYS A 187 6.54 17.98 12.02
CA LYS A 187 6.01 18.71 10.86
C LYS A 187 6.99 18.84 9.70
N ALA A 188 8.29 18.98 9.98
CA ALA A 188 9.30 19.12 8.95
C ALA A 188 9.50 17.81 8.18
N VAL A 189 9.60 16.67 8.89
CA VAL A 189 9.71 15.35 8.26
C VAL A 189 8.45 15.03 7.46
N PHE A 190 7.27 15.27 8.04
CA PHE A 190 5.99 15.13 7.34
C PHE A 190 6.00 15.92 6.03
N SER A 191 6.33 17.22 6.09
CA SER A 191 6.28 18.10 4.92
C SER A 191 7.27 17.66 3.86
N ALA A 192 8.48 17.25 4.25
CA ALA A 192 9.48 16.74 3.33
C ALA A 192 8.98 15.51 2.57
N VAL A 193 8.47 14.50 3.28
CA VAL A 193 8.00 13.26 2.65
C VAL A 193 6.75 13.53 1.80
N PHE A 194 5.76 14.27 2.32
CA PHE A 194 4.54 14.59 1.56
C PHE A 194 4.84 15.38 0.28
N VAL A 195 5.68 16.40 0.34
CA VAL A 195 6.05 17.20 -0.83
C VAL A 195 6.82 16.36 -1.84
N VAL A 196 7.78 15.54 -1.41
CA VAL A 196 8.50 14.62 -2.31
C VAL A 196 7.52 13.66 -2.99
N SER A 197 6.64 13.00 -2.23
CA SER A 197 5.62 12.10 -2.80
C SER A 197 4.76 12.81 -3.86
N ALA A 198 4.27 14.01 -3.54
CA ALA A 198 3.40 14.76 -4.43
C ALA A 198 4.14 15.25 -5.69
N VAL A 199 5.35 15.79 -5.54
CA VAL A 199 6.15 16.30 -6.67
C VAL A 199 6.54 15.16 -7.60
N VAL A 200 6.99 14.02 -7.06
CA VAL A 200 7.38 12.88 -7.89
C VAL A 200 6.17 12.27 -8.59
N LEU A 201 5.03 12.13 -7.91
CA LEU A 201 3.78 11.67 -8.52
C LEU A 201 3.33 12.61 -9.66
N VAL A 202 3.24 13.91 -9.40
CA VAL A 202 2.82 14.90 -10.41
C VAL A 202 3.82 14.94 -11.57
N GLY A 203 5.12 14.95 -11.28
CA GLY A 203 6.17 14.92 -12.30
C GLY A 203 6.07 13.68 -13.18
N PHE A 204 5.80 12.50 -12.59
CA PHE A 204 5.58 11.27 -13.33
C PHE A 204 4.36 11.37 -14.24
N ILE A 205 3.22 11.82 -13.71
CA ILE A 205 1.98 12.01 -14.48
C ILE A 205 2.18 12.99 -15.64
N LEU A 206 2.87 14.11 -15.42
CA LEU A 206 3.11 15.11 -16.45
C LEU A 206 4.05 14.60 -17.55
N THR A 207 4.96 13.67 -17.21
CA THR A 207 5.96 13.14 -18.14
C THR A 207 5.44 11.93 -18.92
N PHE A 208 4.70 11.04 -18.25
CA PHE A 208 4.31 9.73 -18.80
C PHE A 208 2.78 9.56 -18.96
N GLY A 209 1.96 10.44 -18.39
CA GLY A 209 0.51 10.35 -18.43
C GLY A 209 -0.10 9.38 -17.42
N PHE A 210 -1.43 9.27 -17.45
CA PHE A 210 -2.22 8.48 -16.50
C PHE A 210 -2.41 7.01 -16.88
N TRP A 211 -1.64 6.51 -17.85
CA TRP A 211 -1.95 5.34 -18.67
C TRP A 211 -2.88 5.70 -19.84
#